data_AF-A0A7X6Q1A9-F1
#
_entry.id   AF-A0A7X6Q1A9-F1
#
_cell.length_a   1.000
_cell.length_b   1.000
_cell.length_c   1.000
_cell.angle_alpha   90.00
_cell.angle_beta   90.00
_cell.angle_gamma   90.00
#
_symmetry.space_group_name_H-M   'P 1'
#
loop_
_entity.id
_entity.type
_entity.pdbx_description
1 polymer ?
#
loop_
_entity_poly.entity_id
_entity_poly.type
_entity_poly.pdbx_seq_one_letter_code
_entity_poly.pdbx_strand_id
1 'polypeptide(L)'
;YYSEGYRPPYPSRLGGDFSLDLTEPQDLVHFTRLYDQVLTADNPGLALPRTLSSRELSTDFARRLDPALPLDGDDPDSRGYYYSWHPETRFTLLGKDGRTYQRLMLLPQSYWHEDYLALLKGNRSFYLAELSQYTVSGKLRINYSLQATDQASAQDRESWIDPLKALAEDESVFFAGSGLEEMAGWIARSLVLASDETFDQMQKTAPALIRVRLDLSDIKGSDPADYQLLLPLDPDRIPGLKAIMDNYLDFYEEMERERFYKDEKGERLP
;
A
#
# COMPACT_ATOMS: atom_id res chain seq x y z
N TYR A 1 -13.16 2.25 26.26
CA TYR A 1 -12.52 2.42 24.95
C TYR A 1 -11.91 1.07 24.60
N TYR A 2 -12.22 0.52 23.43
CA TYR A 2 -11.57 -0.69 22.93
C TYR A 2 -10.26 -0.23 22.28
N SER A 3 -9.16 -0.94 22.47
CA SER A 3 -7.96 -0.76 21.64
C SER A 3 -7.81 -2.02 20.82
N GLU A 4 -7.80 -1.87 19.51
CA GLU A 4 -7.63 -2.99 18.59
C GLU A 4 -6.25 -2.93 17.98
N GLY A 5 -5.44 -3.96 18.23
CA GLY A 5 -4.11 -4.08 17.66
C GLY A 5 -4.21 -4.66 16.25
N TYR A 6 -3.91 -3.88 15.21
CA TYR A 6 -3.80 -4.30 13.82
C TYR A 6 -2.41 -4.85 13.51
N ARG A 7 -2.33 -6.03 12.87
CA ARG A 7 -1.09 -6.53 12.26
C ARG A 7 -1.33 -6.78 10.78
N PRO A 8 -0.46 -6.27 9.88
CA PRO A 8 -0.51 -6.59 8.46
C PRO A 8 -0.66 -8.09 8.19
N PRO A 9 -1.51 -8.50 7.24
CA PRO A 9 -1.72 -9.92 6.94
C PRO A 9 -0.55 -10.57 6.19
N TYR A 10 0.24 -9.79 5.45
CA TYR A 10 1.48 -10.28 4.85
C TYR A 10 2.68 -9.79 5.66
N PRO A 11 3.75 -10.61 5.76
CA PRO A 11 5.03 -10.07 6.16
C PRO A 11 5.37 -8.94 5.18
N SER A 12 5.92 -7.85 5.71
CA SER A 12 6.49 -6.80 4.85
C SER A 12 7.42 -7.44 3.81
N ARG A 13 7.59 -6.79 2.65
CA ARG A 13 8.47 -7.22 1.53
C ARG A 13 9.86 -7.68 1.99
N LEU A 14 10.25 -7.32 3.22
CA LEU A 14 11.56 -7.40 3.81
C LEU A 14 11.54 -7.95 5.26
N GLY A 15 10.53 -8.75 5.62
CA GLY A 15 10.64 -9.79 6.67
C GLY A 15 10.27 -9.43 8.12
N GLY A 16 9.48 -8.38 8.38
CA GLY A 16 9.02 -8.05 9.74
C GLY A 16 7.52 -7.79 9.86
N ASP A 17 6.91 -8.28 10.94
CA ASP A 17 5.56 -7.93 11.41
C ASP A 17 5.66 -6.74 12.38
N PHE A 18 4.76 -5.77 12.25
CA PHE A 18 4.56 -4.73 13.26
C PHE A 18 3.10 -4.71 13.72
N SER A 19 2.86 -4.20 14.92
CA SER A 19 1.53 -4.08 15.53
C SER A 19 1.21 -2.60 15.71
N LEU A 20 0.00 -2.21 15.35
CA LEU A 20 -0.50 -0.85 15.43
C LEU A 20 -1.75 -0.82 16.29
N ASP A 21 -1.86 0.15 17.19
CA ASP A 21 -3.08 0.32 17.97
C ASP A 21 -4.04 1.27 17.25
N LEU A 22 -5.23 0.77 16.92
CA LEU A 22 -6.36 1.57 16.45
C LEU A 22 -7.13 2.04 17.68
N THR A 23 -6.73 3.18 18.26
CA THR A 23 -7.33 3.69 19.51
C THR A 23 -8.41 4.73 19.28
N GLU A 24 -8.44 5.32 18.09
CA GLU A 24 -9.43 6.34 17.75
C GLU A 24 -10.82 5.72 17.56
N PRO A 25 -11.89 6.29 18.15
CA PRO A 25 -13.23 5.72 18.08
C PRO A 25 -13.74 5.47 16.66
N GLN A 26 -13.44 6.36 15.71
CA GLN A 26 -13.86 6.23 14.31
C GLN A 26 -13.15 5.07 13.60
N ASP A 27 -11.87 4.87 13.86
CA ASP A 27 -11.09 3.80 13.24
C ASP A 27 -11.60 2.44 13.69
N LEU A 28 -11.92 2.32 14.97
CA LEU A 28 -12.54 1.12 15.54
C LEU A 28 -13.90 0.81 14.92
N VAL A 29 -14.71 1.83 14.62
CA VAL A 29 -16.00 1.65 13.95
C VAL A 29 -15.82 1.15 12.53
N HIS A 30 -14.93 1.76 11.75
CA HIS A 30 -14.65 1.33 10.38
C HIS A 30 -14.04 -0.08 10.35
N PHE A 31 -13.09 -0.35 11.24
CA PHE A 31 -12.47 -1.66 11.38
C PHE A 31 -13.50 -2.73 11.79
N THR A 32 -14.38 -2.45 12.76
CA THR A 32 -15.45 -3.38 13.16
C THR A 32 -16.43 -3.64 12.01
N ARG A 33 -16.84 -2.60 11.26
CA ARG A 33 -17.76 -2.75 10.11
C ARG A 33 -17.20 -3.62 8.99
N LEU A 34 -15.89 -3.53 8.73
CA LEU A 34 -15.20 -4.44 7.81
C LEU A 34 -15.37 -5.91 8.24
N TYR A 35 -15.50 -6.19 9.54
CA TYR A 35 -15.70 -7.55 10.05
C TYR A 35 -17.15 -7.97 10.19
N ASP A 36 -18.06 -7.06 10.55
CA ASP A 36 -19.49 -7.37 10.66
C ASP A 36 -20.07 -7.87 9.34
N GLN A 37 -19.49 -7.46 8.21
CA GLN A 37 -19.88 -7.97 6.89
C GLN A 37 -19.51 -9.44 6.65
N VAL A 38 -18.54 -9.96 7.41
CA VAL A 38 -18.05 -11.32 7.27
C VAL A 38 -18.53 -12.21 8.43
N LEU A 39 -18.86 -11.63 9.58
CA LEU A 39 -19.44 -12.34 10.72
C LEU A 39 -20.97 -12.43 10.57
N THR A 40 -21.51 -13.65 10.41
CA THR A 40 -22.96 -13.87 10.50
C THR A 40 -23.36 -14.37 11.88
N ALA A 41 -24.61 -14.12 12.30
CA ALA A 41 -25.15 -14.59 13.58
C ALA A 41 -25.02 -16.13 13.76
N ASP A 42 -24.99 -16.87 12.65
CA ASP A 42 -24.87 -18.33 12.62
C ASP A 42 -23.40 -18.81 12.51
N ASN A 43 -22.43 -17.91 12.32
CA ASN A 43 -20.99 -18.22 12.25
C ASN A 43 -20.13 -17.05 12.79
N PRO A 44 -19.98 -16.91 14.13
CA PRO A 44 -19.33 -15.77 14.77
C PRO A 44 -17.79 -15.73 14.67
N GLY A 45 -17.22 -16.23 13.59
CA GLY A 45 -15.77 -16.23 13.36
C GLY A 45 -15.32 -16.83 12.03
N LEU A 46 -16.23 -16.99 11.06
CA LEU A 46 -15.95 -17.61 9.77
C LEU A 46 -16.58 -16.79 8.66
N ALA A 47 -16.02 -15.60 8.49
CA ALA A 47 -16.03 -14.78 7.28
C ALA A 47 -16.23 -15.56 5.96
N LEU A 48 -15.43 -16.60 5.81
CA LEU A 48 -15.64 -17.67 4.87
C LEU A 48 -15.65 -18.95 5.71
N PRO A 49 -16.68 -19.80 5.65
CA PRO A 49 -16.61 -21.11 6.28
C PRO A 49 -15.31 -21.78 5.83
N ARG A 50 -14.45 -22.21 6.76
CA ARG A 50 -13.28 -23.08 6.46
C ARG A 50 -13.69 -24.36 5.71
N THR A 51 -15.00 -24.63 5.65
CA THR A 51 -15.65 -25.73 4.93
C THR A 51 -16.01 -25.41 3.48
N LEU A 52 -15.86 -24.17 3.00
CA LEU A 52 -15.94 -23.87 1.58
C LEU A 52 -14.65 -24.38 0.94
N SER A 53 -14.70 -25.62 0.49
CA SER A 53 -13.58 -26.39 -0.03
C SER A 53 -13.07 -25.93 -1.40
N SER A 54 -13.61 -24.83 -1.95
CA SER A 54 -13.22 -24.32 -3.27
C SER A 54 -13.37 -22.81 -3.41
N ARG A 55 -12.63 -22.27 -4.38
CA ARG A 55 -12.64 -20.85 -4.78
C ARG A 55 -14.02 -20.40 -5.25
N GLU A 56 -14.77 -21.25 -5.96
CA GLU A 56 -16.11 -20.90 -6.46
C GLU A 56 -17.10 -20.65 -5.31
N LEU A 57 -17.03 -21.45 -4.24
CA LEU A 57 -17.91 -21.29 -3.09
C LEU A 57 -17.64 -19.99 -2.32
N SER A 58 -16.36 -19.61 -2.16
CA SER A 58 -15.99 -18.32 -1.56
C SER A 58 -16.46 -17.15 -2.41
N THR A 59 -16.37 -17.29 -3.73
CA THR A 59 -16.81 -16.29 -4.71
C THR A 59 -18.33 -16.11 -4.67
N ASP A 60 -19.10 -17.20 -4.64
CA ASP A 60 -20.56 -17.14 -4.56
C ASP A 60 -21.07 -16.62 -3.21
N PHE A 61 -20.34 -16.88 -2.13
CA PHE A 61 -20.64 -16.30 -0.83
C PHE A 61 -20.40 -14.78 -0.83
N ALA A 62 -19.27 -14.32 -1.39
CA ALA A 62 -18.99 -12.90 -1.55
C ALA A 62 -20.07 -12.19 -2.39
N ARG A 63 -20.51 -12.78 -3.52
CA ARG A 63 -21.64 -12.27 -4.34
C ARG A 63 -22.95 -12.11 -3.57
N ARG A 64 -23.19 -12.93 -2.54
CA ARG A 64 -24.41 -12.84 -1.72
C ARG A 64 -24.35 -11.69 -0.72
N LEU A 65 -23.16 -11.38 -0.23
CA LEU A 65 -22.95 -10.29 0.73
C LEU A 65 -22.95 -8.92 0.02
N ASP A 66 -22.33 -8.85 -1.15
CA ASP A 66 -22.39 -7.66 -2.00
C ASP A 66 -22.54 -8.05 -3.49
N PRO A 67 -23.76 -7.97 -4.05
CA PRO A 67 -24.03 -8.31 -5.44
C PRO A 67 -23.36 -7.40 -6.48
N ALA A 68 -22.84 -6.24 -6.07
CA ALA A 68 -22.15 -5.29 -6.94
C ALA A 68 -20.63 -5.54 -7.01
N LEU A 69 -20.11 -6.56 -6.30
CA LEU A 69 -18.70 -6.94 -6.29
C LEU A 69 -18.20 -7.34 -7.70
N PRO A 70 -17.20 -6.62 -8.27
CA PRO A 70 -16.45 -7.13 -9.41
C PRO A 70 -15.60 -8.35 -8.99
N LEU A 71 -15.70 -9.42 -9.77
CA LEU A 71 -14.97 -10.66 -9.53
C LEU A 71 -13.79 -10.82 -10.50
N ASP A 72 -12.80 -11.56 -10.02
CA ASP A 72 -11.64 -11.96 -10.81
C ASP A 72 -12.10 -12.70 -12.08
N GLY A 73 -11.90 -12.05 -13.23
CA GLY A 73 -12.31 -12.53 -14.55
C GLY A 73 -13.41 -11.71 -15.25
N ASP A 74 -14.13 -10.83 -14.56
CA ASP A 74 -15.13 -9.94 -15.18
C ASP A 74 -14.49 -8.62 -15.71
N ASP A 75 -13.33 -8.24 -15.17
CA ASP A 75 -12.47 -7.18 -15.68
C ASP A 75 -11.00 -7.65 -15.56
N PRO A 76 -10.20 -7.62 -16.65
CA PRO A 76 -8.78 -7.99 -16.62
C PRO A 76 -7.94 -7.16 -15.65
N ASP A 77 -8.41 -5.98 -15.24
CA ASP A 77 -7.77 -5.12 -14.25
C ASP A 77 -8.39 -5.27 -12.84
N SER A 78 -9.46 -6.06 -12.69
CA SER A 78 -10.10 -6.31 -11.40
C SER A 78 -9.37 -7.42 -10.64
N ARG A 79 -8.49 -7.02 -9.72
CA ARG A 79 -7.99 -7.93 -8.69
C ARG A 79 -9.15 -8.15 -7.71
N GLY A 80 -9.90 -9.24 -7.92
CA GLY A 80 -11.16 -9.50 -7.21
C GLY A 80 -11.06 -9.37 -5.67
N TYR A 81 -12.14 -8.93 -5.05
CA TYR A 81 -12.24 -8.63 -3.60
C TYR A 81 -11.84 -9.78 -2.66
N TYR A 82 -12.07 -11.02 -3.09
CA TYR A 82 -11.79 -12.24 -2.32
C TYR A 82 -10.89 -13.16 -3.12
N TYR A 83 -9.61 -12.85 -3.10
CA TYR A 83 -8.61 -13.69 -3.72
C TYR A 83 -8.20 -14.81 -2.74
N SER A 84 -8.16 -16.06 -3.21
CA SER A 84 -7.93 -17.26 -2.37
C SER A 84 -6.54 -17.33 -1.69
N TRP A 85 -5.64 -16.41 -2.03
CA TRP A 85 -4.33 -16.21 -1.40
C TRP A 85 -4.26 -14.97 -0.48
N HIS A 86 -5.38 -14.25 -0.24
CA HIS A 86 -5.37 -13.16 0.74
C HIS A 86 -5.20 -13.75 2.14
N PRO A 87 -4.24 -13.27 2.94
CA PRO A 87 -3.89 -13.89 4.20
C PRO A 87 -4.89 -13.44 5.25
N GLU A 88 -5.06 -14.28 6.25
CA GLU A 88 -5.81 -13.90 7.42
C GLU A 88 -5.05 -12.78 8.16
N THR A 89 -5.74 -11.70 8.49
CA THR A 89 -5.23 -10.61 9.33
C THR A 89 -5.28 -11.04 10.79
N ARG A 90 -4.16 -10.90 11.48
CA ARG A 90 -4.09 -11.11 12.92
C ARG A 90 -4.37 -9.81 13.66
N PHE A 91 -5.28 -9.84 14.62
CA PHE A 91 -5.51 -8.68 15.47
C PHE A 91 -5.77 -9.09 16.91
N THR A 92 -5.60 -8.12 17.80
CA THR A 92 -5.75 -8.30 19.24
C THR A 92 -6.81 -7.35 19.76
N LEU A 93 -7.87 -7.89 20.37
CA LEU A 93 -8.95 -7.11 20.98
C LEU A 93 -8.72 -7.01 22.48
N LEU A 94 -8.69 -5.80 23.03
CA LEU A 94 -8.74 -5.57 24.47
C LEU A 94 -10.19 -5.30 24.91
N GLY A 95 -10.77 -6.25 25.63
CA GLY A 95 -12.10 -6.15 26.22
C GLY A 95 -12.16 -5.11 27.33
N LYS A 96 -13.36 -4.54 27.56
CA LYS A 96 -13.63 -3.61 28.67
C LYS A 96 -13.37 -4.21 30.06
N ASP A 97 -13.39 -5.54 30.16
CA ASP A 97 -13.06 -6.31 31.36
C ASP A 97 -11.55 -6.53 31.54
N GLY A 98 -10.72 -5.92 30.69
CA GLY A 98 -9.26 -6.07 30.70
C GLY A 98 -8.75 -7.35 30.04
N ARG A 99 -9.63 -8.20 29.51
CA ARG A 99 -9.21 -9.43 28.81
C ARG A 99 -8.74 -9.14 27.40
N THR A 100 -7.71 -9.88 26.98
CA THR A 100 -7.16 -9.79 25.64
C THR A 100 -7.59 -10.99 24.80
N TYR A 101 -8.04 -10.76 23.57
CA TYR A 101 -8.46 -11.79 22.63
C TYR A 101 -7.66 -11.68 21.35
N GLN A 102 -6.92 -12.72 21.00
CA GLN A 102 -6.27 -12.81 19.69
C GLN A 102 -7.23 -13.43 18.66
N ARG A 103 -7.26 -12.84 17.47
CA ARG A 103 -8.10 -13.28 16.35
C ARG A 103 -7.29 -13.31 15.06
N LEU A 104 -7.74 -14.15 14.14
CA LEU A 104 -7.15 -14.33 12.82
C LEU A 104 -8.32 -14.48 11.84
N MET A 105 -8.56 -13.47 11.00
CA MET A 105 -9.74 -13.42 10.12
C MET A 105 -9.37 -12.86 8.74
N LEU A 106 -10.09 -13.29 7.71
CA LEU A 106 -10.00 -12.67 6.38
C LEU A 106 -10.62 -11.28 6.45
N LEU A 107 -9.83 -10.25 6.14
CA LEU A 107 -10.32 -8.88 5.98
C LEU A 107 -10.58 -8.62 4.48
N PRO A 108 -11.75 -8.08 4.10
CA PRO A 108 -11.97 -7.57 2.75
C PRO A 108 -11.17 -6.27 2.54
N GLN A 109 -9.86 -6.41 2.33
CA GLN A 109 -8.92 -5.31 2.10
C GLN A 109 -8.94 -4.89 0.63
N SER A 110 -10.04 -4.30 0.20
CA SER A 110 -10.27 -3.88 -1.17
C SER A 110 -10.54 -2.38 -1.24
N TYR A 111 -9.94 -1.69 -2.21
CA TYR A 111 -10.18 -0.26 -2.42
C TYR A 111 -11.63 0.08 -2.76
N TRP A 112 -12.51 -0.90 -2.99
CA TRP A 112 -13.94 -0.63 -3.10
C TRP A 112 -14.81 -1.01 -1.90
N HIS A 113 -14.19 -1.23 -0.75
CA HIS A 113 -14.90 -1.18 0.52
C HIS A 113 -14.81 0.22 1.15
N GLU A 114 -15.95 0.87 1.38
CA GLU A 114 -16.02 2.25 1.91
C GLU A 114 -15.33 2.40 3.28
N ASP A 115 -15.55 1.49 4.24
CA ASP A 115 -14.86 1.55 5.53
C ASP A 115 -13.34 1.28 5.44
N TYR A 116 -12.86 0.48 4.47
CA TYR A 116 -11.42 0.29 4.24
C TYR A 116 -10.80 1.57 3.66
N LEU A 117 -11.46 2.19 2.68
CA LEU A 117 -11.08 3.51 2.20
C LEU A 117 -11.10 4.54 3.34
N ALA A 118 -12.13 4.54 4.18
CA ALA A 118 -12.21 5.46 5.32
C ALA A 118 -11.02 5.28 6.30
N LEU A 119 -10.58 4.05 6.55
CA LEU A 119 -9.35 3.79 7.33
C LEU A 119 -8.09 4.33 6.64
N LEU A 120 -7.94 4.11 5.33
CA LEU A 120 -6.80 4.64 4.57
C LEU A 120 -6.77 6.18 4.57
N LYS A 121 -7.95 6.81 4.52
CA LYS A 121 -8.10 8.27 4.56
C LYS A 121 -7.87 8.85 5.96
N GLY A 122 -8.43 8.20 6.98
CA GLY A 122 -8.50 8.74 8.35
C GLY A 122 -7.30 8.38 9.22
N ASN A 123 -6.57 7.31 8.91
CA ASN A 123 -5.50 6.80 9.74
C ASN A 123 -4.20 6.60 8.94
N ARG A 124 -3.26 7.55 9.11
CA ARG A 124 -1.95 7.52 8.44
C ARG A 124 -1.19 6.22 8.73
N SER A 125 -1.14 5.79 9.98
CA SER A 125 -0.40 4.60 10.37
C SER A 125 -0.97 3.34 9.74
N PHE A 126 -2.30 3.25 9.60
CA PHE A 126 -2.96 2.20 8.83
C PHE A 126 -2.57 2.25 7.35
N TYR A 127 -2.54 3.44 6.74
CA TYR A 127 -2.11 3.56 5.34
C TYR A 127 -0.63 3.19 5.14
N LEU A 128 0.27 3.66 6.01
CA LEU A 128 1.68 3.24 6.01
C LEU A 128 1.82 1.72 6.21
N ALA A 129 0.96 1.13 7.04
CA ALA A 129 0.94 -0.31 7.25
C ALA A 129 0.62 -1.08 5.98
N GLU A 130 -0.41 -0.64 5.24
CA GLU A 130 -0.81 -1.24 3.97
C GLU A 130 0.29 -1.09 2.91
N LEU A 131 0.91 0.09 2.82
CA LEU A 131 1.98 0.37 1.85
C LEU A 131 3.26 -0.44 2.07
N SER A 132 3.57 -0.81 3.32
CA SER A 132 4.77 -1.60 3.62
C SER A 132 4.70 -3.08 3.18
N GLN A 133 3.53 -3.54 2.71
CA GLN A 133 3.29 -4.95 2.41
C GLN A 133 3.78 -5.35 1.02
N TYR A 134 4.25 -6.59 0.91
CA TYR A 134 4.80 -7.18 -0.33
C TYR A 134 3.83 -7.19 -1.52
N THR A 135 2.53 -7.06 -1.28
CA THR A 135 1.48 -7.22 -2.27
C THR A 135 0.54 -6.01 -2.33
N VAL A 136 1.00 -4.82 -1.94
CA VAL A 136 0.11 -3.65 -1.90
C VAL A 136 -0.48 -3.31 -3.26
N SER A 137 0.30 -3.37 -4.34
CA SER A 137 -0.19 -3.24 -5.72
C SER A 137 -1.17 -4.35 -6.11
N GLY A 138 -1.13 -5.49 -5.41
CA GLY A 138 -2.10 -6.59 -5.43
C GLY A 138 -3.48 -6.24 -4.89
N LYS A 139 -3.57 -5.24 -4.01
CA LYS A 139 -4.79 -4.88 -3.29
C LYS A 139 -5.31 -3.51 -3.65
N LEU A 140 -4.42 -2.61 -4.06
CA LEU A 140 -4.67 -1.20 -4.31
C LEU A 140 -4.12 -0.85 -5.69
N ARG A 141 -4.90 -0.15 -6.51
CA ARG A 141 -4.37 0.52 -7.69
C ARG A 141 -3.69 1.81 -7.21
N ILE A 142 -2.38 1.91 -7.34
CA ILE A 142 -1.59 3.03 -6.81
C ILE A 142 -0.77 3.67 -7.91
N ASN A 143 -0.86 4.98 -8.01
CA ASN A 143 -0.01 5.80 -8.84
C ASN A 143 1.07 6.44 -7.97
N TYR A 144 2.32 6.22 -8.34
CA TYR A 144 3.49 6.81 -7.69
C TYR A 144 4.05 7.94 -8.55
N SER A 145 4.41 9.06 -7.93
CA SER A 145 5.16 10.13 -8.61
C SER A 145 6.15 10.78 -7.68
N LEU A 146 7.29 11.21 -8.23
CA LEU A 146 8.36 11.85 -7.47
C LEU A 146 8.32 13.37 -7.63
N GLN A 147 8.46 14.09 -6.50
CA GLN A 147 8.41 15.55 -6.47
C GLN A 147 9.59 16.09 -5.68
N ALA A 148 10.45 16.89 -6.33
CA ALA A 148 11.47 17.65 -5.63
C ALA A 148 10.80 18.73 -4.74
N THR A 149 11.33 18.95 -3.54
CA THR A 149 10.89 20.03 -2.65
C THR A 149 11.82 21.24 -2.80
N ASP A 150 11.52 22.31 -2.06
CA ASP A 150 12.40 23.47 -1.92
C ASP A 150 13.67 23.15 -1.09
N GLN A 151 13.76 21.95 -0.50
CA GLN A 151 14.93 21.48 0.25
C GLN A 151 15.94 20.75 -0.64
N ALA A 152 15.57 20.39 -1.87
CA ALA A 152 16.48 19.76 -2.81
C ALA A 152 17.59 20.72 -3.25
N SER A 153 18.84 20.35 -3.01
CA SER A 153 19.97 21.06 -3.62
C SER A 153 20.03 20.81 -5.13
N ALA A 154 20.81 21.63 -5.85
CA ALA A 154 21.08 21.38 -7.27
C ALA A 154 21.75 20.02 -7.49
N GLN A 155 22.61 19.62 -6.56
CA GLN A 155 23.28 18.31 -6.59
C GLN A 155 22.29 17.16 -6.38
N ASP A 156 21.33 17.28 -5.46
CA ASP A 156 20.29 16.25 -5.26
C ASP A 156 19.46 16.04 -6.53
N ARG A 157 19.11 17.16 -7.18
CA ARG A 157 18.37 17.13 -8.45
C ARG A 157 19.11 16.37 -9.54
N GLU A 158 20.35 16.76 -9.77
CA GLU A 158 21.19 16.17 -10.82
C GLU A 158 21.54 14.71 -10.53
N SER A 159 21.92 14.40 -9.28
CA SER A 159 22.50 13.09 -8.96
C SER A 159 21.46 11.99 -8.75
N TRP A 160 20.25 12.30 -8.28
CA TRP A 160 19.28 11.24 -7.98
C TRP A 160 17.81 11.60 -8.17
N ILE A 161 17.36 12.84 -7.93
CA ILE A 161 15.92 13.14 -8.05
C ILE A 161 15.46 13.08 -9.50
N ASP A 162 16.12 13.83 -10.39
CA ASP A 162 15.73 13.88 -11.80
C ASP A 162 15.97 12.54 -12.51
N PRO A 163 17.08 11.82 -12.27
CA PRO A 163 17.26 10.44 -12.77
C PRO A 163 16.15 9.46 -12.32
N LEU A 164 15.82 9.41 -11.02
CA LEU A 164 14.76 8.51 -10.53
C LEU A 164 13.39 8.92 -11.07
N LYS A 165 13.15 10.22 -11.25
CA LYS A 165 11.91 10.70 -11.87
C LYS A 165 11.83 10.27 -13.34
N ALA A 166 12.91 10.44 -14.11
CA ALA A 166 12.98 10.02 -15.51
C ALA A 166 12.76 8.51 -15.63
N LEU A 167 13.39 7.70 -14.77
CA LEU A 167 13.18 6.26 -14.72
C LEU A 167 11.72 5.88 -14.43
N ALA A 168 11.06 6.61 -13.53
CA ALA A 168 9.66 6.34 -13.17
C ALA A 168 8.66 6.71 -14.27
N GLU A 169 8.98 7.70 -15.10
CA GLU A 169 8.15 8.17 -16.21
C GLU A 169 8.38 7.40 -17.52
N ASP A 170 9.36 6.50 -17.55
CA ASP A 170 9.78 5.77 -18.74
C ASP A 170 8.95 4.51 -18.98
N GLU A 171 7.83 4.66 -19.68
CA GLU A 171 6.91 3.56 -20.02
C GLU A 171 7.54 2.43 -20.84
N SER A 172 8.74 2.62 -21.43
CA SER A 172 9.45 1.57 -22.16
C SER A 172 10.12 0.54 -21.26
N VAL A 173 10.20 0.83 -19.95
CA VAL A 173 10.83 -0.02 -18.94
C VAL A 173 9.77 -0.90 -18.31
N PHE A 174 9.98 -2.22 -18.35
CA PHE A 174 9.08 -3.20 -17.73
C PHE A 174 8.85 -2.96 -16.21
N PHE A 175 9.77 -2.23 -15.58
CA PHE A 175 9.79 -1.87 -14.17
C PHE A 175 9.50 -0.37 -13.92
N ALA A 176 8.95 0.36 -14.89
CA ALA A 176 8.56 1.76 -14.72
C ALA A 176 7.69 1.92 -13.46
N GLY A 177 8.11 2.79 -12.53
CA GLY A 177 7.43 3.00 -11.26
C GLY A 177 7.67 1.94 -10.16
N SER A 178 8.26 0.78 -10.45
CA SER A 178 8.53 -0.25 -9.42
C SER A 178 9.55 0.21 -8.40
N GLY A 179 10.48 1.10 -8.80
CA GLY A 179 11.43 1.73 -7.90
C GLY A 179 10.75 2.66 -6.91
N LEU A 180 9.82 3.50 -7.37
CA LEU A 180 9.05 4.36 -6.47
C LEU A 180 8.13 3.54 -5.55
N GLU A 181 7.56 2.43 -6.03
CA GLU A 181 6.81 1.49 -5.20
C GLU A 181 7.69 0.89 -4.10
N GLU A 182 8.89 0.40 -4.44
CA GLU A 182 9.81 -0.18 -3.47
C GLU A 182 10.31 0.84 -2.44
N MET A 183 10.69 2.03 -2.88
CA MET A 183 11.07 3.14 -2.01
C MET A 183 9.90 3.55 -1.10
N ALA A 184 8.69 3.67 -1.64
CA ALA A 184 7.49 3.99 -0.85
C ALA A 184 7.22 2.92 0.21
N GLY A 185 7.31 1.63 -0.13
CA GLY A 185 7.15 0.54 0.82
C GLY A 185 8.21 0.55 1.91
N TRP A 186 9.46 0.90 1.58
CA TRP A 186 10.54 1.04 2.55
C TRP A 186 10.31 2.21 3.51
N ILE A 187 10.02 3.40 2.97
CA ILE A 187 9.70 4.59 3.77
C ILE A 187 8.51 4.31 4.69
N ALA A 188 7.46 3.69 4.15
CA ALA A 188 6.27 3.34 4.90
C ALA A 188 6.60 2.43 6.09
N ARG A 189 7.41 1.39 5.87
CA ARG A 189 7.90 0.53 6.95
C ARG A 189 8.70 1.28 8.00
N SER A 190 9.63 2.14 7.59
CA SER A 190 10.49 2.89 8.51
C SER A 190 9.72 3.87 9.38
N LEU A 191 8.60 4.39 8.87
CA LEU A 191 7.82 5.46 9.51
C LEU A 191 6.48 5.00 10.07
N VAL A 192 6.12 3.72 9.95
CA VAL A 192 4.79 3.23 10.37
C VAL A 192 4.51 3.43 11.87
N LEU A 193 5.55 3.41 12.71
CA LEU A 193 5.48 3.68 14.15
C LEU A 193 5.96 5.09 14.53
N ALA A 194 6.28 5.94 13.55
CA ALA A 194 6.70 7.31 13.81
C ALA A 194 5.50 8.13 14.31
N SER A 195 5.76 9.04 15.26
CA SER A 195 4.74 10.01 15.69
C SER A 195 4.36 10.95 14.56
N ASP A 196 3.19 11.57 14.68
CA ASP A 196 2.71 12.58 13.71
C ASP A 196 3.71 13.71 13.54
N GLU A 197 4.28 14.22 14.64
CA GLU A 197 5.26 15.31 14.58
C GLU A 197 6.53 14.88 13.86
N THR A 198 6.98 13.64 14.07
CA THR A 198 8.17 13.10 13.40
C THR A 198 7.93 12.97 11.91
N PHE A 199 6.78 12.41 11.51
CA PHE A 199 6.40 12.25 10.11
C PHE A 199 6.29 13.61 9.42
N ASP A 200 5.55 14.56 9.99
CA ASP A 200 5.34 15.91 9.45
C ASP A 200 6.66 16.68 9.32
N GLN A 201 7.55 16.55 10.31
CA GLN A 201 8.86 17.19 10.28
C GLN A 201 9.73 16.62 9.16
N MET A 202 9.73 15.30 8.97
CA MET A 202 10.44 14.66 7.86
C MET A 202 9.86 15.11 6.52
N GLN A 203 8.53 15.14 6.37
CA GLN A 203 7.87 15.59 5.15
C GLN A 203 8.24 17.04 4.78
N LYS A 204 8.35 17.94 5.78
CA LYS A 204 8.74 19.35 5.56
C LYS A 204 10.20 19.55 5.16
N THR A 205 11.07 18.61 5.54
CA THR A 205 12.53 18.78 5.40
C THR A 205 13.19 17.83 4.41
N ALA A 206 12.45 16.85 3.88
CA ALA A 206 12.95 15.93 2.89
C ALA A 206 13.27 16.65 1.56
N PRO A 207 14.38 16.30 0.87
CA PRO A 207 14.71 16.84 -0.44
C PRO A 207 13.65 16.51 -1.51
N ALA A 208 12.99 15.36 -1.40
CA ALA A 208 11.92 14.97 -2.31
C ALA A 208 10.77 14.28 -1.55
N LEU A 209 9.60 14.25 -2.19
CA LEU A 209 8.42 13.53 -1.73
C LEU A 209 8.00 12.52 -2.79
N ILE A 210 7.74 11.29 -2.37
CA ILE A 210 6.98 10.34 -3.20
C ILE A 210 5.51 10.57 -2.91
N ARG A 211 4.77 11.02 -3.93
CA ARG A 211 3.32 11.07 -3.89
C ARG A 211 2.77 9.70 -4.23
N VAL A 212 2.09 9.11 -3.27
CA VAL A 212 1.34 7.86 -3.37
C VAL A 212 -0.14 8.23 -3.48
N ARG A 213 -0.78 7.93 -4.60
CA ARG A 213 -2.21 8.21 -4.81
C ARG A 213 -2.95 6.94 -5.18
N LEU A 214 -4.05 6.65 -4.49
CA LEU A 214 -4.96 5.60 -4.95
C LEU A 214 -5.63 6.00 -6.26
N ASP A 215 -5.69 5.08 -7.21
CA ASP A 215 -6.52 5.19 -8.39
C ASP A 215 -7.91 4.65 -8.09
N LEU A 216 -8.85 5.56 -7.89
CA LEU A 216 -10.24 5.28 -7.59
C LEU A 216 -11.16 5.76 -8.73
N SER A 217 -10.62 5.84 -9.95
CA SER A 217 -11.37 6.32 -11.14
C SER A 217 -12.69 5.59 -11.38
N ASP A 218 -12.76 4.31 -10.98
CA ASP A 218 -13.97 3.48 -11.11
C ASP A 218 -14.96 3.59 -9.93
N ILE A 219 -14.60 4.32 -8.86
CA ILE A 219 -15.43 4.50 -7.66
C ILE A 219 -16.13 5.84 -7.69
N LYS A 220 -17.45 5.80 -7.91
CA LYS A 220 -18.31 6.99 -7.92
C LYS A 220 -18.25 7.74 -6.59
N GLY A 221 -18.05 9.06 -6.66
CA GLY A 221 -18.07 9.93 -5.49
C GLY A 221 -16.78 9.94 -4.68
N SER A 222 -15.74 9.22 -5.11
CA SER A 222 -14.41 9.32 -4.52
C SER A 222 -13.64 10.51 -5.11
N ASP A 223 -12.96 11.29 -4.26
CA ASP A 223 -11.96 12.26 -4.69
C ASP A 223 -10.57 11.63 -4.52
N PRO A 224 -9.79 11.40 -5.59
CA PRO A 224 -8.44 10.86 -5.47
C PRO A 224 -7.50 11.69 -4.58
N ALA A 225 -7.77 12.98 -4.40
CA ALA A 225 -7.01 13.84 -3.49
C ALA A 225 -7.18 13.45 -2.01
N ASP A 226 -8.32 12.86 -1.65
CA ASP A 226 -8.59 12.38 -0.29
C ASP A 226 -7.76 11.15 0.09
N TYR A 227 -7.18 10.46 -0.90
CA TYR A 227 -6.43 9.21 -0.73
C TYR A 227 -4.99 9.37 -1.20
N GLN A 228 -4.41 10.53 -0.90
CA GLN A 228 -3.03 10.85 -1.21
C GLN A 228 -2.18 10.80 0.07
N LEU A 229 -1.05 10.12 0.00
CA LEU A 229 0.00 10.18 1.01
C LEU A 229 1.29 10.71 0.38
N LEU A 230 1.92 11.66 1.05
CA LEU A 230 3.21 12.23 0.64
C LEU A 230 4.30 11.65 1.55
N LEU A 231 5.09 10.74 1.02
CA LEU A 231 6.15 10.06 1.76
C LEU A 231 7.46 10.86 1.63
N PRO A 232 8.14 11.19 2.75
CA PRO A 232 9.44 11.85 2.71
C PRO A 232 10.50 10.92 2.12
N LEU A 233 11.12 11.33 1.03
CA LEU A 233 12.24 10.63 0.43
C LEU A 233 13.54 11.35 0.84
N ASP A 234 14.18 10.80 1.87
CA ASP A 234 15.42 11.32 2.46
C ASP A 234 16.37 10.13 2.75
N PRO A 235 17.34 9.84 1.86
CA PRO A 235 18.25 8.70 1.99
C PRO A 235 19.16 8.77 3.22
N ASP A 236 19.40 9.96 3.78
CA ASP A 236 20.29 10.15 4.93
C ASP A 236 19.56 9.88 6.24
N ARG A 237 18.26 10.17 6.30
CA ARG A 237 17.44 9.99 7.51
C ARG A 237 16.71 8.66 7.57
N ILE A 238 16.52 7.98 6.44
CA ILE A 238 15.80 6.70 6.37
C ILE A 238 16.81 5.57 6.17
N PRO A 239 17.11 4.78 7.22
CA PRO A 239 18.13 3.74 7.14
C PRO A 239 17.85 2.74 6.04
N GLY A 240 18.85 2.45 5.20
CA GLY A 240 18.76 1.49 4.10
C GLY A 240 18.10 2.01 2.83
N LEU A 241 17.45 3.18 2.85
CA LEU A 241 16.81 3.76 1.66
C LEU A 241 17.84 4.07 0.57
N LYS A 242 19.03 4.57 0.94
CA LYS A 242 20.10 4.87 -0.01
C LYS A 242 20.49 3.65 -0.87
N ALA A 243 20.60 2.47 -0.28
CA ALA A 243 20.97 1.26 -1.02
C ALA A 243 19.90 0.86 -2.07
N ILE A 244 18.62 1.10 -1.76
CA ILE A 244 17.52 0.88 -2.71
C ILE A 244 17.63 1.88 -3.85
N MET A 245 17.82 3.17 -3.52
CA MET A 245 17.97 4.23 -4.53
C MET A 245 19.15 3.97 -5.46
N ASP A 246 20.31 3.64 -4.91
CA ASP A 246 21.54 3.37 -5.68
C ASP A 246 21.31 2.21 -6.68
N ASN A 247 20.61 1.13 -6.30
CA ASN A 247 20.27 0.04 -7.24
C ASN A 247 19.45 0.52 -8.46
N TYR A 248 18.50 1.43 -8.26
CA TYR A 248 17.67 1.96 -9.35
C TYR A 248 18.40 3.02 -10.17
N LEU A 249 19.32 3.76 -9.56
CA LEU A 249 20.20 4.68 -10.26
C LEU A 249 21.19 3.92 -11.16
N ASP A 250 21.79 2.84 -10.67
CA ASP A 250 22.67 1.97 -11.46
C ASP A 250 21.93 1.43 -12.71
N PHE A 251 20.67 1.03 -12.54
CA PHE A 251 19.82 0.59 -13.66
C PHE A 251 19.54 1.73 -14.66
N TYR A 252 19.27 2.94 -14.17
CA TYR A 252 19.08 4.11 -15.03
C TYR A 252 20.34 4.46 -15.83
N GLU A 253 21.52 4.40 -15.19
CA GLU A 253 22.80 4.64 -15.87
C GLU A 253 23.09 3.60 -16.96
N GLU A 254 22.76 2.33 -16.72
CA GLU A 254 22.88 1.27 -17.72
C GLU A 254 21.94 1.53 -18.91
N MET A 255 20.69 1.91 -18.63
CA MET A 255 19.71 2.27 -19.66
C MET A 255 20.14 3.45 -20.54
N GLU A 256 20.60 4.54 -19.93
CA GLU A 256 21.05 5.72 -20.68
C GLU A 256 22.28 5.41 -21.52
N ARG A 257 23.18 4.55 -21.01
CA ARG A 257 24.31 4.04 -21.78
C ARG A 257 23.85 3.24 -23.00
N GLU A 258 22.88 2.35 -22.86
CA GLU A 258 22.33 1.60 -24.00
C GLU A 258 21.66 2.50 -25.04
N ARG A 259 20.92 3.53 -24.59
CA ARG A 259 20.28 4.52 -25.48
C ARG A 259 21.31 5.31 -26.27
N PHE A 260 22.32 5.82 -25.60
CA PHE A 260 23.43 6.51 -26.23
C PHE A 260 24.11 5.65 -27.30
N TYR A 261 24.38 4.37 -27.01
CA TYR A 261 24.95 3.45 -28.00
C TYR A 261 24.02 3.15 -29.19
N LYS A 262 22.69 3.10 -28.99
CA LYS A 262 21.72 2.91 -30.08
C LYS A 262 21.63 4.14 -30.99
N ASP A 263 21.67 5.34 -30.40
CA ASP A 263 21.63 6.60 -31.13
C ASP A 263 22.90 6.84 -31.96
N GLU A 264 24.08 6.50 -31.42
CA GLU A 264 25.35 6.60 -32.16
C GLU A 264 25.45 5.61 -33.34
N LYS A 265 24.77 4.46 -33.25
CA LYS A 265 24.78 3.44 -34.31
C LYS A 265 23.61 3.55 -35.30
N GLY A 266 22.58 4.34 -34.99
CA GLY A 266 21.42 4.54 -35.86
C GLY A 266 20.56 3.29 -36.10
N GLU A 267 20.77 2.21 -35.35
CA GLU A 267 20.03 0.96 -35.51
C GLU A 267 18.82 0.92 -34.56
N ARG A 268 17.63 1.14 -35.13
CA ARG A 268 16.38 0.72 -34.49
C ARG A 268 16.29 -0.81 -34.59
N LEU A 269 16.18 -1.50 -33.45
CA LEU A 269 15.86 -2.93 -33.43
C LEU A 269 14.44 -3.16 -34.00
N PRO A 270 14.20 -4.30 -34.69
CA PRO A 270 12.91 -4.66 -35.28
C PRO A 270 11.81 -4.88 -34.24
#